data_AF-A0A843B135-F1
#
_entry.id   AF-A0A843B135-F1
#
_cell.length_a   1.000
_cell.length_b   1.000
_cell.length_c   1.000
_cell.angle_alpha   90.00
_cell.angle_beta   90.00
_cell.angle_gamma   90.00
#
_symmetry.space_group_name_H-M   'P 1'
#
loop_
_entity.id
_entity.type
_entity.pdbx_description
1 polymer ?
#
loop_
_entity_poly.entity_id
_entity_poly.type
_entity_poly.pdbx_seq_one_letter_code
_entity_poly.pdbx_strand_id
1 'polypeptide(L)'
;MRISADQEELCILEAIRTANAHREELAEALVDNSVLTIMAATARRDLTVREISTVTGIPLATCYKLVEKMGEIGLLAETGKVRTSTRGKASMFSSSMKNFSVDVSNGTLDVNISWKNGQTMNVVRDVCSTIVSGEIVSSVEAEGLTTR
;
A
#
# COMPACT_ATOMS: atom_id res chain seq x y z
N MET A 1 17.94 -11.97 -19.47
CA MET A 1 19.13 -11.77 -18.62
C MET A 1 18.60 -11.77 -17.20
N ARG A 2 18.91 -12.82 -16.42
CA ARG A 2 18.59 -12.79 -14.99
C ARG A 2 19.45 -11.71 -14.36
N ILE A 3 18.87 -10.95 -13.47
CA ILE A 3 19.55 -9.88 -12.77
C ILE A 3 20.29 -10.54 -11.61
N SER A 4 21.51 -10.07 -11.30
CA SER A 4 22.24 -10.62 -10.17
C SER A 4 21.45 -10.35 -8.89
N ALA A 5 21.54 -11.26 -7.91
CA ALA A 5 20.89 -11.07 -6.62
C ALA A 5 21.25 -9.69 -6.01
N ASP A 6 22.51 -9.27 -6.18
CA ASP A 6 23.01 -7.96 -5.76
C ASP A 6 22.25 -6.78 -6.38
N GLN A 7 21.85 -6.89 -7.65
CA GLN A 7 21.13 -5.81 -8.32
C GLN A 7 19.65 -5.77 -7.90
N GLU A 8 19.03 -6.92 -7.64
CA GLU A 8 17.70 -6.96 -7.03
C GLU A 8 17.71 -6.31 -5.65
N GLU A 9 18.72 -6.63 -4.83
CA GLU A 9 18.90 -6.05 -3.50
C GLU A 9 19.05 -4.51 -3.56
N LEU A 10 19.84 -3.99 -4.50
CA LEU A 10 19.98 -2.55 -4.70
C LEU A 10 18.65 -1.87 -5.06
N CYS A 11 17.85 -2.46 -5.95
CA CYS A 11 16.53 -1.94 -6.30
C CYS A 11 15.59 -1.91 -5.08
N ILE A 12 15.65 -2.93 -4.21
CA ILE A 12 14.87 -2.98 -2.98
C ILE A 12 15.33 -1.89 -2.00
N LEU A 13 16.64 -1.70 -1.82
CA LEU A 13 17.19 -0.64 -0.96
C LEU A 13 16.77 0.75 -1.44
N GLU A 14 16.79 0.99 -2.75
CA GLU A 14 16.31 2.24 -3.34
C GLU A 14 14.81 2.45 -3.10
N ALA A 15 13.98 1.43 -3.31
CA ALA A 15 12.54 1.51 -3.04
C ALA A 15 12.25 1.80 -1.55
N ILE A 16 12.99 1.19 -0.63
CA ILE A 16 12.84 1.45 0.82
C ILE A 16 13.24 2.90 1.16
N ARG A 17 14.30 3.43 0.54
CA ARG A 17 14.67 4.84 0.71
C ARG A 17 13.54 5.78 0.21
N THR A 18 12.94 5.47 -0.94
CA THR A 18 11.78 6.22 -1.46
C THR A 18 10.58 6.12 -0.52
N ALA A 19 10.27 4.92 -0.02
CA ALA A 19 9.19 4.69 0.94
C ALA A 19 9.34 5.53 2.22
N ASN A 20 10.57 5.66 2.74
CA ASN A 20 10.82 6.52 3.90
C ASN A 20 10.56 8.01 3.60
N ALA A 21 10.81 8.48 2.37
CA ALA A 21 10.53 9.86 1.96
C ALA A 21 9.01 10.12 1.78
N HIS A 22 8.25 9.09 1.43
CA HIS A 22 6.80 9.15 1.18
C HIS A 22 5.96 8.45 2.26
N ARG A 23 6.42 8.47 3.52
CA ARG A 23 5.83 7.71 4.64
C ARG A 23 4.31 7.88 4.82
N GLU A 24 3.77 9.09 4.63
CA GLU A 24 2.35 9.37 4.82
C GLU A 24 1.50 8.81 3.67
N GLU A 25 1.91 9.06 2.42
CA GLU A 25 1.27 8.51 1.22
C GLU A 25 1.31 6.99 1.21
N LEU A 26 2.40 6.42 1.72
CA LEU A 26 2.55 4.99 1.88
C LEU A 26 1.55 4.42 2.89
N ALA A 27 1.42 5.04 4.06
CA ALA A 27 0.43 4.62 5.06
C ALA A 27 -1.02 4.72 4.54
N GLU A 28 -1.32 5.68 3.66
CA GLU A 28 -2.61 5.76 2.95
C GLU A 28 -2.79 4.63 1.94
N ALA A 29 -1.76 4.30 1.17
CA ALA A 29 -1.83 3.24 0.18
C ALA A 29 -2.03 1.86 0.82
N LEU A 30 -1.50 1.64 2.03
CA LEU A 30 -1.59 0.35 2.74
C LEU A 30 -3.00 -0.06 3.21
N VAL A 31 -3.99 0.81 3.10
CA VAL A 31 -5.40 0.46 3.37
C VAL A 31 -6.21 0.20 2.09
N ASP A 32 -5.62 0.40 0.91
CA ASP A 32 -6.27 0.12 -0.37
C ASP A 32 -6.17 -1.37 -0.73
N ASN A 33 -7.33 -2.02 -0.92
CA ASN A 33 -7.41 -3.45 -1.22
C ASN A 33 -6.64 -3.85 -2.50
N SER A 34 -6.66 -3.00 -3.54
CA SER A 34 -5.96 -3.28 -4.80
C SER A 34 -4.45 -3.21 -4.61
N VAL A 35 -3.97 -2.22 -3.85
CA VAL A 35 -2.55 -2.09 -3.46
C VAL A 35 -2.10 -3.34 -2.69
N LEU A 36 -2.85 -3.75 -1.67
CA LEU A 36 -2.57 -4.94 -0.89
C LEU A 36 -2.54 -6.22 -1.74
N THR A 37 -3.48 -6.35 -2.68
CA THR A 37 -3.55 -7.49 -3.59
C THR A 37 -2.31 -7.57 -4.51
N ILE A 38 -1.89 -6.44 -5.08
CA ILE A 38 -0.68 -6.37 -5.93
C ILE A 38 0.59 -6.65 -5.12
N MET A 39 0.69 -6.08 -3.92
CA MET A 39 1.83 -6.28 -3.03
C MET A 39 1.96 -7.76 -2.65
N ALA A 40 0.86 -8.41 -2.27
CA ALA A 40 0.85 -9.84 -1.96
C ALA A 40 1.24 -10.72 -3.15
N ALA A 41 0.82 -10.35 -4.36
CA ALA A 41 1.20 -11.05 -5.59
C ALA A 41 2.71 -10.95 -5.88
N THR A 42 3.29 -9.77 -5.68
CA THR A 42 4.71 -9.44 -5.95
C THR A 42 5.65 -9.73 -4.79
N ALA A 43 5.14 -10.13 -3.62
CA ALA A 43 5.96 -10.53 -2.48
C ALA A 43 6.63 -11.90 -2.67
N ARG A 44 6.00 -12.82 -3.42
CA ARG A 44 6.49 -14.19 -3.61
C ARG A 44 7.53 -14.34 -4.71
N ARG A 45 7.39 -13.56 -5.78
CA ARG A 45 8.28 -13.52 -6.94
C ARG A 45 8.08 -12.24 -7.71
N ASP A 46 9.05 -11.91 -8.54
CA ASP A 46 8.94 -10.78 -9.45
C ASP A 46 7.90 -11.05 -10.54
N LEU A 47 7.12 -10.02 -10.88
CA LEU A 47 6.06 -10.08 -11.88
C LEU A 47 6.12 -8.89 -12.83
N THR A 48 5.83 -9.12 -14.11
CA THR A 48 5.44 -8.04 -15.03
C THR A 48 4.04 -7.51 -14.70
N VAL A 49 3.72 -6.29 -15.11
CA VAL A 49 2.37 -5.71 -14.98
C VAL A 49 1.28 -6.62 -15.59
N ARG A 50 1.59 -7.30 -16.70
CA ARG A 50 0.67 -8.26 -17.33
C ARG A 50 0.43 -9.49 -16.45
N GLU A 51 1.48 -10.04 -15.85
CA GLU A 51 1.33 -11.15 -14.91
C GLU A 51 0.56 -10.71 -13.67
N ILE A 52 0.83 -9.52 -13.13
CA ILE A 52 0.06 -8.92 -12.02
C ILE A 52 -1.42 -8.88 -12.36
N SER A 53 -1.80 -8.33 -13.52
CA SER A 53 -3.19 -8.31 -13.98
C SER A 53 -3.80 -9.71 -14.05
N THR A 54 -3.03 -10.68 -14.57
CA THR A 54 -3.49 -12.07 -14.71
C THR A 54 -3.74 -12.74 -13.36
N VAL A 55 -2.83 -12.58 -12.39
CA VAL A 55 -2.92 -13.28 -11.09
C VAL A 55 -3.85 -12.58 -10.10
N THR A 56 -4.04 -11.26 -10.23
CA THR A 56 -4.90 -10.48 -9.33
C THR A 56 -6.32 -10.32 -9.87
N GLY A 57 -6.54 -10.52 -11.16
CA GLY A 57 -7.81 -10.23 -11.83
C GLY A 57 -8.08 -8.73 -12.04
N ILE A 58 -7.16 -7.85 -11.62
CA ILE A 58 -7.28 -6.41 -11.82
C ILE A 58 -7.08 -6.09 -13.31
N PRO A 59 -7.94 -5.25 -13.93
CA PRO A 59 -7.80 -4.89 -15.34
C PRO A 59 -6.42 -4.33 -15.68
N LEU A 60 -5.86 -4.74 -16.82
CA LEU A 60 -4.47 -4.42 -17.19
C LEU A 60 -4.16 -2.91 -17.16
N ALA A 61 -5.06 -2.07 -17.68
CA ALA A 61 -4.88 -0.62 -17.65
C ALA A 61 -4.85 -0.06 -16.22
N THR A 62 -5.61 -0.65 -15.30
CA THR A 62 -5.60 -0.30 -13.88
C THR A 62 -4.30 -0.76 -13.21
N CYS A 63 -3.80 -1.96 -13.53
CA CYS A 63 -2.51 -2.42 -13.02
C CYS A 63 -1.36 -1.50 -13.43
N TYR A 64 -1.34 -0.97 -14.65
CA TYR A 64 -0.31 -0.01 -15.04
C TYR A 64 -0.29 1.22 -14.13
N LYS A 65 -1.47 1.82 -13.89
CA LYS A 65 -1.61 2.99 -13.00
C LYS A 65 -1.22 2.68 -11.55
N LEU A 66 -1.66 1.53 -11.04
CA LEU A 66 -1.38 1.13 -9.67
C LEU A 66 0.10 0.81 -9.47
N VAL A 67 0.72 0.05 -10.38
CA VAL A 67 2.15 -0.30 -10.28
C VAL A 67 3.03 0.93 -10.39
N GLU A 68 2.70 1.87 -11.28
CA GLU A 68 3.38 3.17 -11.38
C GLU A 68 3.32 3.92 -10.04
N LYS A 69 2.12 4.16 -9.51
CA LYS A 69 1.94 4.84 -8.22
C LYS A 69 2.64 4.11 -7.06
N MET A 70 2.55 2.78 -7.03
CA MET A 70 3.21 1.97 -5.99
C MET A 70 4.74 2.02 -6.10
N GLY A 71 5.29 2.19 -7.32
CA GLY A 71 6.72 2.42 -7.54
C GLY A 71 7.16 3.80 -7.06
N GLU A 72 6.37 4.84 -7.34
CA GLU A 72 6.64 6.23 -6.94
C GLU A 72 6.75 6.39 -5.41
N ILE A 73 5.95 5.64 -4.64
CA ILE A 73 5.99 5.64 -3.17
C ILE A 73 6.87 4.54 -2.58
N GLY A 74 7.59 3.78 -3.40
CA GLY A 74 8.54 2.77 -2.93
C GLY A 74 7.96 1.46 -2.39
N LEU A 75 6.66 1.18 -2.62
CA LEU A 75 6.05 -0.12 -2.28
C LEU A 75 6.49 -1.25 -3.23
N LEU A 76 6.82 -0.90 -4.48
CA LEU A 76 7.37 -1.82 -5.48
C LEU A 76 8.75 -1.33 -5.94
N ALA A 77 9.68 -2.27 -6.10
CA ALA A 77 10.95 -2.05 -6.78
C ALA A 77 10.85 -2.57 -8.21
N GLU A 78 11.30 -1.79 -9.21
CA GLU A 78 11.56 -2.31 -10.55
C GLU A 78 12.86 -3.10 -10.52
N THR A 79 12.75 -4.42 -10.39
CA THR A 79 13.90 -5.31 -10.23
C THR A 79 14.54 -5.68 -11.55
N GLY A 80 13.92 -5.34 -12.70
CA GLY A 80 14.45 -5.79 -13.97
C GLY A 80 13.61 -5.67 -15.21
N LYS A 81 14.11 -6.26 -16.31
CA LYS A 81 13.39 -6.38 -17.59
C LYS A 81 13.50 -7.78 -18.18
N VAL A 82 12.36 -8.39 -18.53
CA VAL A 82 12.25 -9.69 -19.20
C VAL A 82 11.85 -9.52 -20.67
N ARG A 83 12.36 -10.38 -21.55
CA ARG A 83 11.97 -10.37 -22.97
C ARG A 83 10.63 -11.09 -23.11
N THR A 84 9.66 -10.42 -23.70
CA THR A 84 8.34 -10.99 -24.01
C THR A 84 8.34 -11.53 -25.44
N SER A 85 7.52 -12.55 -25.70
CA SER A 85 7.38 -13.19 -27.01
C SER A 85 6.90 -12.24 -28.12
N THR A 86 6.17 -11.18 -27.76
CA THR A 86 5.38 -10.40 -28.73
C THR A 86 5.67 -8.89 -28.71
N ARG A 87 6.18 -8.32 -27.61
CA ARG A 87 6.20 -6.86 -27.40
C ARG A 87 7.50 -6.31 -26.79
N GLY A 88 8.65 -6.92 -27.08
CA GLY A 88 9.94 -6.41 -26.60
C GLY A 88 10.19 -6.70 -25.12
N LYS A 89 10.86 -5.79 -24.40
CA LYS A 89 11.22 -5.96 -22.99
C LYS A 89 10.10 -5.41 -22.08
N ALA A 90 9.72 -6.15 -21.04
CA ALA A 90 8.77 -5.72 -20.02
C ALA A 90 9.45 -5.63 -18.65
N SER A 91 9.14 -4.59 -17.88
CA SER A 91 9.67 -4.42 -16.53
C SER A 91 9.07 -5.42 -15.55
N MET A 92 9.88 -5.85 -14.60
CA MET A 92 9.56 -6.78 -13.52
C MET A 92 9.53 -6.01 -12.20
N PHE A 93 8.58 -6.36 -11.33
CA PHE A 93 8.35 -5.68 -10.08
C PHE A 93 8.31 -6.67 -8.92
N SER A 94 8.92 -6.28 -7.80
CA SER A 94 8.94 -7.01 -6.54
C SER A 94 8.47 -6.08 -5.41
N SER A 95 7.74 -6.61 -4.43
CA SER A 95 7.43 -5.82 -3.24
C SER A 95 8.71 -5.52 -2.45
N SER A 96 8.87 -4.29 -1.97
CA SER A 96 9.97 -3.90 -1.05
C SER A 96 9.69 -4.32 0.40
N MET A 97 8.41 -4.55 0.73
CA MET A 97 7.92 -4.84 2.07
C MET A 97 7.93 -6.34 2.36
N LYS A 98 8.24 -6.70 3.61
CA LYS A 98 8.15 -8.08 4.10
C LYS A 98 6.78 -8.34 4.73
N ASN A 99 6.35 -7.46 5.62
CA ASN A 99 5.04 -7.47 6.25
C ASN A 99 4.70 -6.08 6.83
N PHE A 100 3.44 -5.90 7.21
CA PHE A 100 3.01 -4.79 8.03
C PHE A 100 1.85 -5.21 8.94
N SER A 101 1.61 -4.45 9.99
CA SER A 101 0.41 -4.51 10.81
C SER A 101 -0.18 -3.11 10.98
N VAL A 102 -1.48 -3.06 11.19
CA VAL A 102 -2.20 -1.82 11.46
C VAL A 102 -3.00 -2.03 12.73
N ASP A 103 -2.71 -1.20 13.72
CA ASP A 103 -3.47 -1.15 14.97
C ASP A 103 -4.33 0.11 14.96
N VAL A 104 -5.62 -0.05 15.27
CA VAL A 104 -6.58 1.06 15.32
C VAL A 104 -6.99 1.28 16.76
N SER A 105 -6.71 2.45 17.32
CA SER A 105 -7.08 2.76 18.70
C SER A 105 -7.26 4.26 18.92
N ASN A 106 -8.24 4.67 19.73
CA ASN A 106 -8.43 6.07 20.13
C ASN A 106 -8.44 7.09 18.97
N GLY A 107 -8.99 6.72 17.81
CA GLY A 107 -9.03 7.60 16.63
C GLY A 107 -7.72 7.69 15.85
N THR A 108 -6.71 6.89 16.19
CA THR A 108 -5.42 6.80 15.50
C THR A 108 -5.25 5.45 14.78
N LEU A 109 -4.46 5.46 13.71
CA LEU A 109 -3.91 4.29 13.05
C LEU A 109 -2.41 4.24 13.32
N ASP A 110 -1.95 3.17 13.95
CA ASP A 110 -0.54 2.86 14.13
C ASP A 110 -0.13 1.80 13.10
N VAL A 111 0.65 2.20 12.11
CA VAL A 111 1.10 1.37 10.99
C VAL A 111 2.55 0.97 11.20
N ASN A 112 2.75 -0.31 11.47
CA ASN A 112 4.06 -0.92 11.70
C ASN A 112 4.52 -1.71 10.49
N ILE A 113 5.64 -1.34 9.89
CA ILE A 113 6.15 -1.90 8.65
C ILE A 113 7.50 -2.57 8.89
N SER A 114 7.65 -3.80 8.39
CA SER A 114 8.95 -4.46 8.25
C SER A 114 9.34 -4.60 6.79
N TRP A 115 10.52 -4.10 6.43
CA TRP A 115 11.05 -4.15 5.07
C TRP A 115 11.80 -5.46 4.79
N LYS A 116 12.00 -5.79 3.51
CA LYS A 116 12.79 -6.99 3.12
C LYS A 116 14.25 -6.94 3.57
N ASN A 117 14.84 -5.74 3.71
CA ASN A 117 16.20 -5.57 4.23
C ASN A 117 16.30 -5.64 5.77
N GLY A 118 15.19 -5.91 6.46
CA GLY A 118 15.15 -6.01 7.93
C GLY A 118 14.97 -4.68 8.67
N GLN A 119 15.00 -3.54 7.98
CA GLN A 119 14.63 -2.26 8.59
C GLN A 119 13.14 -2.22 8.93
N THR A 120 12.78 -1.38 9.89
CA THR A 120 11.39 -1.16 10.30
C THR A 120 11.02 0.32 10.18
N MET A 121 9.75 0.59 9.91
CA MET A 121 9.18 1.94 9.92
C MET A 121 7.87 1.93 10.70
N ASN A 122 7.63 2.99 11.47
CA ASN A 122 6.39 3.22 12.18
C ASN A 122 5.76 4.56 11.73
N VAL A 123 4.48 4.52 11.39
CA VAL A 123 3.69 5.69 10.99
C VAL A 123 2.41 5.72 11.81
N VAL A 124 2.27 6.74 12.65
CA VAL A 124 1.04 7.01 13.41
C VAL A 124 0.26 8.10 12.71
N ARG A 125 -1.02 7.87 12.45
CA ARG A 125 -1.92 8.84 11.81
C ARG A 125 -3.18 9.04 12.62
N ASP A 126 -3.57 10.30 12.83
CA ASP A 126 -4.87 10.64 13.37
C ASP A 126 -5.93 10.54 12.27
N VAL A 127 -6.97 9.74 12.48
CA VAL A 127 -8.04 9.49 11.49
C VAL A 127 -9.37 10.09 11.93
N CYS A 128 -9.57 10.25 13.24
CA CYS A 128 -10.77 10.86 13.81
C CYS A 128 -10.39 11.97 14.79
N SER A 129 -9.95 13.12 14.28
CA SER A 129 -9.61 14.29 15.11
C SER A 129 -10.84 14.97 15.73
N THR A 130 -12.07 14.58 15.35
CA THR A 130 -13.31 15.26 15.75
C THR A 130 -14.24 14.42 16.63
N ILE A 131 -13.76 13.37 17.29
CA ILE A 131 -14.50 12.84 18.44
C ILE A 131 -14.23 13.78 19.61
N VAL A 132 -14.97 14.89 19.66
CA VAL A 132 -15.20 15.61 20.91
C VAL A 132 -15.79 14.58 21.85
N SER A 133 -15.03 14.17 22.88
CA SER A 133 -15.54 13.33 23.98
C SER A 133 -16.91 13.88 24.38
N GLY A 134 -17.95 13.06 24.16
CA GLY A 134 -19.33 13.52 24.07
C GLY A 134 -19.77 14.46 25.19
N GLU A 135 -20.21 15.65 24.80
CA GLU A 135 -21.52 16.11 25.25
C GLU A 135 -22.55 15.06 24.80
N ILE A 136 -23.11 14.38 25.79
CA ILE A 136 -24.27 13.50 25.60
C ILE A 136 -25.41 14.43 25.16
N VAL A 137 -25.79 14.40 23.88
CA VAL A 137 -26.99 15.10 23.42
C VAL A 137 -28.20 14.33 23.94
N SER A 138 -28.63 14.65 25.16
CA SER A 138 -29.95 14.28 25.66
C SER A 138 -30.96 15.31 25.17
N SER A 139 -31.63 15.03 24.06
CA SER A 139 -32.91 15.69 23.75
C SER A 139 -33.95 14.60 23.63
N VAL A 140 -34.53 14.27 24.79
CA VAL A 140 -35.77 13.50 24.88
C VAL A 140 -36.87 14.44 24.40
N GLU A 141 -37.62 14.01 23.38
CA GLU A 141 -38.84 14.68 22.93
C GLU A 141 -39.81 14.83 24.11
N ALA A 142 -40.26 16.05 24.38
CA ALA A 142 -41.33 16.30 25.34
C ALA A 142 -42.33 17.31 24.75
N GLU A 143 -43.57 16.81 24.66
CA GLU A 143 -44.84 17.55 24.74
C GLU A 143 -45.31 18.31 23.49
N GLY A 144 -45.86 17.55 22.55
CA GLY A 144 -46.94 18.00 21.68
C GLY A 144 -48.25 17.31 22.04
N LEU A 145 -49.04 17.86 22.98
CA LEU A 145 -50.46 17.55 23.08
C LEU A 145 -51.27 18.81 23.41
N THR A 146 -51.64 19.52 22.35
CA THR A 146 -52.69 20.56 22.36
C THR A 146 -54.05 19.91 22.60
N THR A 147 -54.64 20.14 23.77
CA THR A 147 -56.09 20.01 23.96
C THR A 147 -56.78 21.34 23.65
N ARG A 148 -57.62 21.34 22.60
CA ARG A 148 -58.79 22.21 22.46
C ARG A 148 -59.92 21.40 21.84
#